data_AF-A0A944SEE5-F1
#
_entry.id   AF-A0A944SEE5-F1
#
_cell.length_a   1.000
_cell.length_b   1.000
_cell.length_c   1.000
_cell.angle_alpha   90.00
_cell.angle_beta   90.00
_cell.angle_gamma   90.00
#
_symmetry.space_group_name_H-M   'P 1'
#
loop_
_entity.id
_entity.type
_entity.pdbx_description
1 polymer ?
#
loop_
_entity_poly.entity_id
_entity_poly.type
_entity_poly.pdbx_seq_one_letter_code
_entity_poly.pdbx_strand_id
1 'polypeptide(L)'
;MNTSFSPFQYAIGAIALLSSIAAIFGGSYLDVARIGALAVLSLQVFVELRHRQNRFMTSPLFLLSAIGVVFFSVVQGIWGMSAQPDLATFVGSRAEGIILAFCMACQVFYLFASTEQRKDTAQKPRFPGQLVVLLILLTITVSSVDIALYSLNTSLFGKVHFVAPALISISLCVLLLDAPTRGRNFKLTVFFLGIAMLGGLVYVGEGKVVIFILVAVSLYTIRLFNFSFSRMVLASLVALLVFMAFVLTIQQTRWLVSVGPNPTSEMYSRNLMSKAVWRQTETGYCLGNVLKTHADEPFLADKQLFWVKGLVPRVLWPGKPNLSLGKEYAVDYCSKKPRHVGYHSSSITLLGQPIIHGGMIGLVFHAGFLLLGLAAIERFNANPAALPAAMIVALLPWLMDFDQDFAMYIANAVKFALVMALVFIPVAVIERRTLTALRASLAQRKSS
;
A
#
# COMPACT_ATOMS: atom_id res chain seq x y z
N MET A 1 19.87 26.37 -5.98
CA MET A 1 19.86 25.37 -7.06
C MET A 1 21.25 24.77 -7.15
N ASN A 2 21.45 23.58 -6.59
CA ASN A 2 22.61 22.72 -6.86
C ASN A 2 22.14 21.30 -6.53
N THR A 3 21.42 20.73 -7.49
CA THR A 3 20.88 19.36 -7.48
C THR A 3 21.97 18.39 -7.93
N SER A 4 23.11 18.34 -7.24
CA SER A 4 24.09 17.29 -7.53
C SER A 4 23.60 15.99 -6.89
N PHE A 5 22.96 15.12 -7.67
CA PHE A 5 22.75 13.74 -7.27
C PHE A 5 24.10 13.14 -6.86
N SER A 6 24.10 12.33 -5.81
CA SER A 6 25.32 11.57 -5.50
C SER A 6 25.59 10.61 -6.67
N PRO A 7 26.86 10.32 -7.01
CA PRO A 7 27.20 9.35 -8.05
C PRO A 7 26.52 7.98 -7.84
N PHE A 8 26.23 7.62 -6.59
CA PHE A 8 25.44 6.44 -6.23
C PHE A 8 23.98 6.52 -6.70
N GLN A 9 23.31 7.67 -6.59
CA GLN A 9 21.93 7.81 -7.06
C GLN A 9 21.84 7.73 -8.58
N TYR A 10 22.82 8.28 -9.31
CA TYR A 10 22.91 8.11 -10.76
C TYR A 10 23.11 6.65 -11.15
N ALA A 11 23.97 5.91 -10.43
CA ALA A 11 24.17 4.49 -10.67
C ALA A 11 22.89 3.68 -10.41
N ILE A 12 22.19 3.92 -9.30
CA ILE A 12 20.90 3.26 -9.00
C ILE A 12 19.88 3.56 -10.10
N GLY A 13 19.77 4.82 -10.52
CA GLY A 13 18.87 5.22 -11.61
C GLY A 13 19.21 4.58 -12.95
N ALA A 14 20.50 4.52 -13.31
CA ALA A 14 20.96 3.89 -14.53
C ALA A 14 20.67 2.39 -14.54
N ILE A 15 20.96 1.67 -13.45
CA ILE A 15 20.68 0.23 -13.34
C ILE A 15 19.17 -0.02 -13.37
N ALA A 16 18.35 0.84 -12.75
CA ALA A 16 16.90 0.74 -12.80
C ALA A 16 16.37 0.90 -14.24
N LEU A 17 16.86 1.90 -14.98
CA LEU A 17 16.50 2.10 -16.39
C LEU A 17 16.93 0.91 -17.27
N LEU A 18 18.17 0.43 -17.10
CA LEU A 18 18.67 -0.74 -17.83
C LEU A 18 17.85 -2.00 -17.51
N SER A 19 17.49 -2.21 -16.23
CA SER A 19 16.65 -3.33 -15.82
C SER A 19 15.24 -3.24 -16.41
N SER A 20 14.68 -2.02 -16.49
CA SER A 20 13.40 -1.77 -17.15
C SER A 20 13.46 -2.10 -18.65
N ILE A 21 14.53 -1.70 -19.33
CA ILE A 21 14.72 -1.96 -20.77
C ILE A 21 14.89 -3.47 -20.99
N ALA A 22 15.76 -4.12 -20.23
CA ALA A 22 15.96 -5.57 -20.28
C ALA A 22 14.67 -6.36 -20.03
N ALA A 23 13.84 -5.91 -19.09
CA ALA A 23 12.56 -6.54 -18.81
C ALA A 23 11.57 -6.48 -19.99
N ILE A 24 11.58 -5.39 -20.77
CA ILE A 24 10.72 -5.22 -21.96
C ILE A 24 11.13 -6.18 -23.07
N PHE A 25 12.42 -6.45 -23.25
CA PHE A 25 12.93 -7.38 -24.27
C PHE A 25 12.63 -8.86 -23.96
N GLY A 26 12.37 -9.21 -22.69
CA GLY A 26 11.97 -10.55 -22.28
C GLY A 26 13.04 -11.63 -22.47
N GLY A 27 12.65 -12.91 -22.35
CA GLY A 27 13.56 -14.05 -22.51
C GLY A 27 14.68 -14.09 -21.46
N SER A 28 15.91 -14.41 -21.88
CA SER A 28 17.09 -14.48 -20.98
C SER A 28 17.44 -13.14 -20.34
N TYR A 29 17.00 -12.01 -20.91
CA TYR A 29 17.19 -10.69 -20.32
C TYR A 29 16.31 -10.45 -19.09
N LEU A 30 15.24 -11.23 -18.91
CA LEU A 30 14.35 -11.08 -17.78
C LEU A 30 15.02 -11.51 -16.46
N ASP A 31 15.85 -12.56 -16.48
CA ASP A 31 16.61 -12.97 -15.29
C ASP A 31 17.64 -11.91 -14.89
N VAL A 32 18.30 -11.30 -15.89
CA VAL A 32 19.20 -10.16 -15.65
C VAL A 32 18.41 -8.97 -15.09
N ALA A 33 17.23 -8.69 -15.61
CA ALA A 33 16.35 -7.63 -15.12
C ALA A 33 15.87 -7.88 -13.68
N ARG A 34 15.57 -9.12 -13.29
CA ARG A 34 15.23 -9.52 -11.92
C ARG A 34 16.37 -9.22 -10.95
N ILE A 35 17.57 -9.68 -11.30
CA ILE A 35 18.77 -9.48 -10.47
C ILE A 35 19.09 -7.99 -10.37
N GLY A 36 19.04 -7.27 -11.49
CA GLY A 36 19.22 -5.82 -11.55
C GLY A 36 18.20 -5.08 -10.68
N ALA A 37 16.92 -5.40 -10.80
CA ALA A 37 15.84 -4.81 -10.00
C ALA A 37 16.03 -5.05 -8.50
N LEU A 38 16.39 -6.28 -8.11
CA LEU A 38 16.68 -6.60 -6.70
C LEU A 38 17.89 -5.83 -6.21
N ALA A 39 18.97 -5.76 -7.00
CA ALA A 39 20.17 -5.01 -6.65
C ALA A 39 19.88 -3.51 -6.48
N VAL A 40 19.07 -2.92 -7.36
CA VAL A 40 18.63 -1.52 -7.26
C VAL A 40 17.90 -1.27 -5.94
N LEU A 41 16.93 -2.12 -5.59
CA LEU A 41 16.16 -1.99 -4.34
C LEU A 41 17.06 -2.16 -3.12
N SER A 42 17.93 -3.17 -3.11
CA SER A 42 18.88 -3.42 -2.02
C SER A 42 19.88 -2.27 -1.85
N LEU A 43 20.42 -1.75 -2.96
CA LEU A 43 21.36 -0.63 -2.94
C LEU A 43 20.68 0.65 -2.45
N GLN A 44 19.43 0.90 -2.85
CA GLN A 44 18.65 2.02 -2.35
C GLN A 44 18.46 1.93 -0.83
N VAL A 45 18.02 0.77 -0.33
CA VAL A 45 17.85 0.52 1.11
C VAL A 45 19.17 0.74 1.85
N PHE A 46 20.27 0.19 1.33
CA PHE A 46 21.59 0.33 1.92
C PHE A 46 22.04 1.79 2.01
N VAL A 47 21.92 2.55 0.93
CA VAL A 47 22.28 3.97 0.90
C VAL A 47 21.47 4.77 1.91
N GLU A 48 20.16 4.55 1.98
CA GLU A 48 19.30 5.28 2.91
C GLU A 48 19.51 4.92 4.37
N LEU A 49 19.77 3.63 4.67
CA LEU A 49 20.12 3.18 6.01
C LEU A 49 21.45 3.79 6.45
N ARG A 50 22.45 3.81 5.56
CA ARG A 50 23.77 4.42 5.83
C ARG A 50 23.64 5.91 6.16
N HIS A 51 22.73 6.61 5.51
CA HIS A 51 22.47 8.03 5.76
C HIS A 51 21.36 8.31 6.81
N ARG A 52 20.84 7.27 7.48
CA ARG A 52 19.74 7.37 8.47
C ARG A 52 18.56 8.21 7.97
N GLN A 53 18.14 7.96 6.72
CA GLN A 53 17.01 8.64 6.10
C GLN A 53 15.73 7.80 6.17
N ASN A 54 15.85 6.48 5.98
CA ASN A 54 14.75 5.50 6.06
C ASN A 54 13.48 5.93 5.32
N ARG A 55 13.58 6.71 4.24
CA ARG A 55 12.43 7.27 3.50
C ARG A 55 11.70 6.17 2.72
N PHE A 56 12.46 5.22 2.20
CA PHE A 56 11.95 4.04 1.48
C PHE A 56 10.87 3.28 2.27
N MET A 57 10.92 3.32 3.60
CA MET A 57 9.96 2.63 4.48
C MET A 57 8.54 3.11 4.31
N THR A 58 8.32 4.38 3.98
CA THR A 58 6.97 4.95 3.87
C THR A 58 6.70 5.50 2.49
N SER A 59 7.61 5.27 1.54
CA SER A 59 7.48 5.76 0.18
C SER A 59 6.50 4.86 -0.58
N PRO A 60 5.34 5.38 -1.04
CA PRO A 60 4.46 4.58 -1.90
C PRO A 60 5.17 4.09 -3.16
N LEU A 61 6.03 4.90 -3.78
CA LEU A 61 6.78 4.50 -4.98
C LEU A 61 7.74 3.35 -4.70
N PHE A 62 8.57 3.47 -3.65
CA PHE A 62 9.51 2.41 -3.28
C PHE A 62 8.78 1.13 -2.86
N LEU A 63 7.74 1.24 -2.03
CA LEU A 63 6.99 0.09 -1.54
C LEU A 63 6.26 -0.62 -2.68
N LEU A 64 5.62 0.11 -3.59
CA LEU A 64 4.96 -0.46 -4.76
C LEU A 64 5.97 -1.16 -5.67
N SER A 65 7.15 -0.57 -5.89
CA SER A 65 8.26 -1.22 -6.60
C SER A 65 8.74 -2.49 -5.90
N ALA A 66 8.98 -2.43 -4.60
CA ALA A 66 9.51 -3.55 -3.83
C ALA A 66 8.52 -4.72 -3.78
N ILE A 67 7.24 -4.44 -3.57
CA ILE A 67 6.18 -5.45 -3.57
C ILE A 67 6.05 -6.09 -4.96
N GLY A 68 6.03 -5.30 -6.03
CA GLY A 68 5.96 -5.83 -7.39
C GLY A 68 7.18 -6.70 -7.75
N VAL A 69 8.40 -6.21 -7.51
CA VAL A 69 9.62 -6.98 -7.80
C VAL A 69 9.67 -8.27 -6.97
N VAL A 70 9.43 -8.20 -5.66
CA VAL A 70 9.55 -9.37 -4.79
C VAL A 70 8.45 -10.38 -5.08
N PHE A 71 7.19 -9.97 -5.05
CA PHE A 71 6.07 -10.93 -5.06
C PHE A 71 5.58 -11.32 -6.45
N PHE A 72 5.76 -10.46 -7.46
CA PHE A 72 5.35 -10.75 -8.83
C PHE A 72 6.50 -11.17 -9.75
N SER A 73 7.75 -11.15 -9.27
CA SER A 73 8.89 -11.55 -10.09
C SER A 73 9.87 -12.46 -9.36
N VAL A 74 10.56 -12.02 -8.31
CA VAL A 74 11.60 -12.83 -7.63
C VAL A 74 11.03 -14.11 -7.00
N VAL A 75 9.99 -13.99 -6.17
CA VAL A 75 9.29 -15.12 -5.55
C VAL A 75 8.73 -16.07 -6.61
N GLN A 76 8.29 -15.52 -7.74
CA GLN A 76 7.73 -16.30 -8.86
C GLN A 76 8.81 -17.02 -9.67
N GLY A 77 9.99 -16.41 -9.84
CA GLY A 77 11.14 -17.06 -10.45
C GLY A 77 11.65 -18.24 -9.63
N ILE A 78 11.56 -18.17 -8.29
CA ILE A 78 12.01 -19.24 -7.38
C ILE A 78 10.96 -20.34 -7.22
N TRP A 79 9.71 -19.96 -6.93
CA TRP A 79 8.65 -20.90 -6.53
C TRP A 79 7.45 -20.95 -7.47
N GLY A 80 7.34 -20.02 -8.42
CA GLY A 80 6.20 -19.96 -9.34
C GLY A 80 6.09 -21.18 -10.26
N MET A 81 7.19 -21.88 -10.53
CA MET A 81 7.18 -23.14 -11.28
C MET A 81 6.51 -24.31 -10.54
N SER A 82 6.34 -24.20 -9.21
CA SER A 82 5.56 -25.16 -8.41
C SER A 82 4.04 -24.89 -8.45
N ALA A 83 3.62 -23.81 -9.12
CA ALA A 83 2.21 -23.54 -9.37
C ALA A 83 1.63 -24.52 -10.41
N GLN A 84 0.32 -24.44 -10.64
CA GLN A 84 -0.33 -25.20 -11.72
C GLN A 84 0.38 -24.93 -13.06
N PRO A 85 0.55 -25.94 -13.94
CA PRO A 85 1.33 -25.82 -15.18
C PRO A 85 0.89 -24.64 -16.06
N ASP A 86 -0.41 -24.38 -16.12
CA ASP A 86 -0.98 -23.28 -16.90
C ASP A 86 -0.53 -21.90 -16.36
N LEU A 87 -0.43 -21.76 -15.04
CA LEU A 87 0.02 -20.53 -14.37
C LEU A 87 1.53 -20.32 -14.49
N ALA A 88 2.32 -21.40 -14.57
CA ALA A 88 3.76 -21.32 -14.71
C ALA A 88 4.20 -20.57 -15.99
N THR A 89 3.33 -20.49 -17.00
CA THR A 89 3.55 -19.70 -18.22
C THR A 89 3.73 -18.19 -17.98
N PHE A 90 3.38 -17.70 -16.79
CA PHE A 90 3.67 -16.32 -16.38
C PHE A 90 5.17 -16.07 -16.16
N VAL A 91 5.91 -17.04 -15.60
CA VAL A 91 7.32 -16.89 -15.25
C VAL A 91 8.14 -16.81 -16.53
N GLY A 92 8.85 -15.71 -16.77
CA GLY A 92 9.56 -15.50 -18.04
C GLY A 92 8.74 -14.76 -19.10
N SER A 93 7.47 -14.45 -18.83
CA SER A 93 6.56 -13.87 -19.82
C SER A 93 6.74 -12.35 -20.01
N ARG A 94 6.16 -11.84 -21.11
CA ARG A 94 6.04 -10.38 -21.35
C ARG A 94 5.27 -9.66 -20.24
N ALA A 95 4.32 -10.32 -19.58
CA ALA A 95 3.56 -9.74 -18.47
C ALA A 95 4.47 -9.45 -17.27
N GLU A 96 5.33 -10.40 -16.92
CA GLU A 96 6.32 -10.20 -15.88
C GLU A 96 7.31 -9.08 -16.26
N GLY A 97 7.74 -9.04 -17.51
CA GLY A 97 8.59 -7.96 -18.04
C GLY A 97 7.97 -6.57 -17.86
N ILE A 98 6.67 -6.43 -18.16
CA ILE A 98 5.92 -5.17 -17.98
C ILE A 98 5.78 -4.81 -16.50
N ILE A 99 5.53 -5.78 -15.62
CA ILE A 99 5.49 -5.55 -14.16
C ILE A 99 6.85 -5.05 -13.67
N LEU A 100 7.94 -5.71 -14.05
CA LEU A 100 9.30 -5.29 -13.67
C LEU A 100 9.65 -3.90 -14.19
N ALA A 101 9.32 -3.60 -15.44
CA ALA A 101 9.53 -2.29 -16.04
C ALA A 101 8.76 -1.19 -15.28
N PHE A 102 7.49 -1.44 -14.94
CA PHE A 102 6.71 -0.52 -14.11
C PHE A 102 7.33 -0.32 -12.73
N CYS A 103 7.79 -1.39 -12.06
CA CYS A 103 8.44 -1.28 -10.76
C CYS A 103 9.74 -0.47 -10.83
N MET A 104 10.56 -0.69 -11.86
CA MET A 104 11.77 0.10 -12.06
C MET A 104 11.45 1.57 -12.37
N ALA A 105 10.37 1.84 -13.10
CA ALA A 105 9.86 3.19 -13.27
C ALA A 105 9.44 3.81 -11.91
N CYS A 106 8.72 3.09 -11.05
CA CYS A 106 8.42 3.53 -9.68
C CYS A 106 9.70 3.93 -8.93
N GLN A 107 10.74 3.10 -9.02
CA GLN A 107 12.02 3.35 -8.37
C GLN A 107 12.76 4.58 -8.94
N VAL A 108 12.72 4.78 -10.25
CA VAL A 108 13.28 5.99 -10.89
C VAL A 108 12.53 7.25 -10.43
N PHE A 109 11.20 7.22 -10.43
CA PHE A 109 10.39 8.32 -9.91
C PHE A 109 10.64 8.58 -8.42
N TYR A 110 10.90 7.52 -7.64
CA TYR A 110 11.26 7.65 -6.23
C TYR A 110 12.59 8.39 -6.07
N LEU A 111 13.61 8.05 -6.87
CA LEU A 111 14.90 8.75 -6.85
C LEU A 111 14.74 10.25 -7.13
N PHE A 112 13.93 10.60 -8.14
CA PHE A 112 13.65 12.00 -8.50
C PHE A 112 12.83 12.74 -7.44
N ALA A 113 11.81 12.10 -6.86
CA ALA A 113 10.95 12.72 -5.87
C ALA A 113 11.66 12.91 -4.52
N SER A 114 12.60 12.02 -4.19
CA SER A 114 13.32 12.02 -2.91
C SER A 114 14.56 12.92 -2.87
N THR A 115 15.02 13.47 -4.00
CA THR A 115 16.34 14.12 -4.09
C THR A 115 16.44 15.51 -3.47
N GLU A 116 15.34 16.21 -3.20
CA GLU A 116 15.39 17.67 -2.95
C GLU A 116 15.02 18.18 -1.55
N GLN A 117 14.64 17.33 -0.60
CA GLN A 117 14.17 17.87 0.68
C GLN A 117 15.26 17.95 1.74
N ARG A 118 15.72 19.18 1.93
CA ARG A 118 16.40 19.67 3.15
C ARG A 118 15.63 19.10 4.34
N LYS A 119 16.33 18.46 5.28
CA LYS A 119 15.79 18.20 6.61
C LYS A 119 15.55 19.57 7.24
N ASP A 120 14.42 20.20 6.93
CA ASP A 120 13.90 21.21 7.83
C ASP A 120 13.78 20.50 9.17
N THR A 121 14.49 21.03 10.17
CA THR A 121 14.41 20.60 11.55
C THR A 121 13.00 20.90 12.05
N ALA A 122 12.03 20.11 11.61
CA ALA A 122 10.69 20.22 12.11
C ALA A 122 10.70 19.79 13.56
N GLN A 123 10.34 20.75 14.39
CA GLN A 123 9.97 20.52 15.77
C GLN A 123 8.87 19.45 15.77
N LYS A 124 9.03 18.39 16.57
CA LYS A 124 7.99 17.37 16.72
C LYS A 124 6.72 18.06 17.21
N PRO A 125 5.59 17.97 16.48
CA PRO A 125 4.37 18.64 16.89
C PRO A 125 3.91 18.07 18.22
N ARG A 126 3.54 18.94 19.15
CA ARG A 126 2.89 18.57 20.41
C ARG A 126 1.44 19.00 20.30
N PHE A 127 0.54 18.02 20.30
CA PHE A 127 -0.89 18.31 20.15
C PHE A 127 -1.52 18.69 21.50
N PRO A 128 -2.51 19.60 21.52
CA PRO A 128 -3.24 19.91 22.75
C PRO A 128 -3.96 18.66 23.25
N GLY A 129 -3.96 18.44 24.57
CA GLY A 129 -4.52 17.22 25.18
C GLY A 129 -5.99 16.97 24.81
N GLN A 130 -6.78 18.03 24.64
CA GLN A 130 -8.17 17.95 24.18
C GLN A 130 -8.31 17.35 22.78
N LEU A 131 -7.41 17.69 21.85
CA LEU A 131 -7.42 17.13 20.49
C LEU A 131 -7.07 15.64 20.49
N VAL A 132 -6.10 15.27 21.33
CA VAL A 132 -5.71 13.86 21.52
C VAL A 132 -6.87 13.05 22.07
N VAL A 133 -7.57 13.56 23.08
CA VAL A 133 -8.78 12.92 23.63
C VAL A 133 -9.89 12.85 22.57
N LEU A 134 -10.10 13.91 21.79
CA LEU A 134 -11.09 13.93 20.71
C LEU A 134 -10.79 12.88 19.63
N LEU A 135 -9.52 12.72 19.23
CA LEU A 135 -9.12 11.69 18.26
C LEU A 135 -9.34 10.29 18.80
N ILE A 136 -9.03 10.06 20.09
CA ILE A 136 -9.30 8.78 20.75
C ILE A 136 -10.81 8.50 20.75
N LEU A 137 -11.63 9.46 21.20
CA LEU A 137 -13.08 9.33 21.25
C LEU A 137 -13.68 9.10 19.87
N LEU A 138 -13.31 9.92 18.87
CA LEU A 138 -13.76 9.79 17.49
C LEU A 138 -13.50 8.38 16.97
N THR A 139 -12.30 7.87 17.18
CA THR A 139 -11.89 6.57 16.63
C THR A 139 -12.59 5.42 17.36
N ILE A 140 -12.78 5.52 18.68
CA ILE A 140 -13.59 4.56 19.45
C ILE A 140 -15.03 4.58 18.95
N THR A 141 -15.66 5.75 18.85
CA THR A 141 -17.05 5.88 18.38
C THR A 141 -17.23 5.28 17.00
N VAL A 142 -16.35 5.58 16.05
CA VAL A 142 -16.41 5.03 14.69
C VAL A 142 -16.27 3.51 14.70
N SER A 143 -15.33 2.97 15.47
CA SER A 143 -15.12 1.52 15.57
C SER A 143 -16.31 0.81 16.21
N SER A 144 -16.84 1.35 17.31
CA SER A 144 -18.00 0.79 18.01
C SER A 144 -19.27 0.85 17.16
N VAL A 145 -19.47 1.93 16.42
CA VAL A 145 -20.58 2.06 15.48
C VAL A 145 -20.44 1.05 14.35
N ASP A 146 -19.25 0.86 13.78
CA ASP A 146 -19.03 -0.13 12.72
C ASP A 146 -19.35 -1.56 13.18
N ILE A 147 -18.89 -1.93 14.38
CA ILE A 147 -19.18 -3.23 14.99
C ILE A 147 -20.69 -3.40 15.26
N ALA A 148 -21.34 -2.40 15.85
CA ALA A 148 -22.76 -2.47 16.19
C ALA A 148 -23.63 -2.62 14.94
N LEU A 149 -23.30 -1.89 13.87
CA LEU A 149 -24.03 -1.92 12.61
C LEU A 149 -23.85 -3.24 11.85
N TYR A 150 -22.65 -3.81 11.88
CA TYR A 150 -22.39 -5.14 11.34
C TYR A 150 -23.26 -6.21 12.00
N SER A 151 -23.43 -6.14 13.33
CA SER A 151 -24.29 -7.05 14.09
C SER A 151 -25.78 -6.89 13.76
N LEU A 152 -26.22 -5.67 13.43
CA LEU A 152 -27.63 -5.34 13.19
C LEU A 152 -28.10 -5.58 11.74
N ASN A 153 -27.20 -5.94 10.81
CA ASN A 153 -27.51 -6.27 9.41
C ASN A 153 -28.39 -5.24 8.67
N THR A 154 -28.21 -3.93 8.95
CA THR A 154 -29.05 -2.86 8.40
C THR A 154 -28.47 -2.18 7.16
N SER A 155 -29.31 -1.94 6.14
CA SER A 155 -28.92 -1.39 4.83
C SER A 155 -28.61 0.12 4.83
N LEU A 156 -29.15 0.87 5.79
CA LEU A 156 -29.02 2.34 5.86
C LEU A 156 -27.62 2.81 6.30
N PHE A 157 -26.84 1.96 6.95
CA PHE A 157 -25.56 2.32 7.57
C PHE A 157 -24.34 1.46 7.19
N GLY A 158 -24.45 0.58 6.19
CA GLY A 158 -23.30 -0.10 5.55
C GLY A 158 -22.25 0.83 4.91
N LYS A 159 -22.32 2.14 5.17
CA LYS A 159 -21.43 3.21 4.71
C LYS A 159 -20.32 3.55 5.70
N VAL A 160 -20.52 3.33 7.01
CA VAL A 160 -19.50 3.63 8.05
C VAL A 160 -18.26 2.74 7.90
N HIS A 161 -18.49 1.50 7.46
CA HIS A 161 -17.46 0.51 7.18
C HIS A 161 -16.38 0.97 6.19
N PHE A 162 -16.74 1.80 5.20
CA PHE A 162 -15.78 2.33 4.23
C PHE A 162 -14.90 3.45 4.78
N VAL A 163 -15.35 4.10 5.86
CA VAL A 163 -14.71 5.28 6.45
C VAL A 163 -13.86 4.87 7.66
N ALA A 164 -14.28 3.82 8.38
CA ALA A 164 -13.62 3.35 9.61
C ALA A 164 -12.13 3.02 9.42
N PRO A 165 -11.69 2.25 8.40
CA PRO A 165 -10.27 1.95 8.24
C PRO A 165 -9.41 3.20 8.01
N ALA A 166 -9.94 4.18 7.26
CA ALA A 166 -9.27 5.45 7.02
C ALA A 166 -9.06 6.21 8.34
N LEU A 167 -10.15 6.40 9.10
CA LEU A 167 -10.13 7.14 10.36
C LEU A 167 -9.24 6.46 11.40
N ILE A 168 -9.30 5.14 11.51
CA ILE A 168 -8.42 4.37 12.41
C ILE A 168 -6.95 4.56 12.00
N SER A 169 -6.63 4.41 10.71
CA SER A 169 -5.27 4.52 10.19
C SER A 169 -4.66 5.91 10.46
N ILE A 170 -5.38 6.99 10.16
CA ILE A 170 -4.89 8.37 10.41
C ILE A 170 -4.79 8.67 11.89
N SER A 171 -5.76 8.27 12.71
CA SER A 171 -5.73 8.49 14.15
C SER A 171 -4.53 7.80 14.79
N LEU A 172 -4.24 6.55 14.41
CA LEU A 172 -3.05 5.85 14.90
C LEU A 172 -1.76 6.57 14.49
N CYS A 173 -1.65 7.01 13.23
CA CYS A 173 -0.47 7.74 12.77
C CYS A 173 -0.29 9.08 13.52
N VAL A 174 -1.37 9.82 13.77
CA VAL A 174 -1.33 11.09 14.52
C VAL A 174 -1.03 10.87 16.00
N LEU A 175 -1.59 9.84 16.63
CA LEU A 175 -1.27 9.50 18.02
C LEU A 175 0.19 9.08 18.18
N LEU A 176 0.75 8.36 17.20
CA LEU A 176 2.17 7.99 17.16
C LEU A 176 3.10 9.19 16.97
N LEU A 177 2.66 10.23 16.27
CA LEU A 177 3.38 11.50 16.19
C LEU A 177 3.53 12.17 17.57
N ASP A 178 2.50 12.15 18.41
CA ASP A 178 2.52 12.78 19.75
C ASP A 178 3.22 11.90 20.81
N ALA A 179 3.20 10.58 20.62
CA ALA A 179 3.74 9.58 21.56
C ALA A 179 5.18 9.82 22.08
N PRO A 180 6.15 10.31 21.28
CA PRO A 180 7.51 10.56 21.75
C PRO A 180 7.58 11.64 22.85
N THR A 181 6.62 12.57 22.86
CA THR A 181 6.60 13.73 23.77
C THR A 181 5.81 13.46 25.06
N ARG A 182 5.23 12.26 25.19
CA ARG A 182 4.34 11.87 26.27
C ARG A 182 4.93 10.76 27.15
N GLY A 183 4.39 10.61 28.36
CA GLY A 183 4.80 9.60 29.34
C GLY A 183 4.45 8.16 28.92
N ARG A 184 4.99 7.18 29.66
CA ARG A 184 4.80 5.74 29.42
C ARG A 184 3.33 5.34 29.32
N ASN A 185 2.46 5.89 30.18
CA ASN A 185 1.03 5.56 30.21
C ASN A 185 0.35 5.88 28.87
N PHE A 186 0.65 7.04 28.28
CA PHE A 186 0.10 7.41 26.98
C PHE A 186 0.50 6.43 25.88
N LYS A 187 1.76 5.99 25.87
CA LYS A 187 2.26 5.01 24.89
C LYS A 187 1.54 3.67 25.03
N LEU A 188 1.30 3.22 26.26
CA LEU A 188 0.51 2.02 26.53
C LEU A 188 -0.95 2.20 26.10
N THR A 189 -1.56 3.35 26.36
CA THR A 189 -2.92 3.66 25.89
C THR A 189 -3.01 3.57 24.37
N VAL A 190 -2.11 4.23 23.63
CA VAL A 190 -2.10 4.19 22.15
C VAL A 190 -1.91 2.76 21.65
N PHE A 191 -1.06 1.96 22.30
CA PHE A 191 -0.84 0.56 21.94
C PHE A 191 -2.12 -0.29 22.13
N PHE A 192 -2.72 -0.27 23.33
CA PHE A 192 -3.94 -1.05 23.59
C PHE A 192 -5.12 -0.57 22.76
N LEU A 193 -5.23 0.74 22.54
CA LEU A 193 -6.24 1.34 21.67
C LEU A 193 -6.08 0.85 20.22
N GLY A 194 -4.85 0.81 19.71
CA GLY A 194 -4.55 0.27 18.39
C GLY A 194 -4.94 -1.20 18.26
N ILE A 195 -4.62 -2.03 19.26
CA ILE A 195 -5.04 -3.44 19.27
C ILE A 195 -6.57 -3.55 19.25
N ALA A 196 -7.28 -2.80 20.09
CA ALA A 196 -8.73 -2.84 20.17
C ALA A 196 -9.39 -2.42 18.84
N MET A 197 -8.90 -1.34 18.21
CA MET A 197 -9.44 -0.84 16.93
C MET A 197 -9.21 -1.79 15.77
N LEU A 198 -7.99 -2.33 15.67
CA LEU A 198 -7.66 -3.29 14.63
C LEU A 198 -8.40 -4.62 14.85
N GLY A 199 -8.58 -5.05 16.10
CA GLY A 199 -9.43 -6.18 16.45
C GLY A 199 -10.88 -5.97 16.03
N GLY A 200 -11.41 -4.76 16.20
CA GLY A 200 -12.74 -4.36 15.71
C GLY A 200 -12.87 -4.51 14.19
N LEU A 201 -11.90 -4.02 13.41
CA LEU A 201 -11.90 -4.19 11.96
C LEU A 201 -11.81 -5.66 11.52
N VAL A 202 -11.00 -6.48 12.22
CA VAL A 202 -10.95 -7.93 11.96
C VAL A 202 -12.33 -8.57 12.21
N TYR A 203 -13.02 -8.17 13.28
CA TYR A 203 -14.35 -8.67 13.63
C TYR A 203 -15.39 -8.38 12.54
N VAL A 204 -15.33 -7.20 11.91
CA VAL A 204 -16.23 -6.80 10.81
C VAL A 204 -15.80 -7.40 9.45
N GLY A 205 -14.71 -8.18 9.41
CA GLY A 205 -14.28 -8.89 8.20
C GLY A 205 -13.20 -8.18 7.38
N GLU A 206 -12.66 -7.06 7.84
CA GLU A 206 -11.65 -6.25 7.13
C GLU A 206 -10.20 -6.70 7.41
N GLY A 207 -9.99 -8.01 7.55
CA GLY A 207 -8.69 -8.57 7.94
C GLY A 207 -7.53 -8.20 7.01
N LYS A 208 -7.77 -8.09 5.68
CA LYS A 208 -6.73 -7.67 4.71
C LYS A 208 -6.28 -6.22 4.99
N VAL A 209 -7.24 -5.33 5.21
CA VAL A 209 -6.98 -3.90 5.44
C VAL A 209 -6.24 -3.69 6.76
N VAL A 210 -6.58 -4.46 7.80
CA VAL A 210 -5.88 -4.44 9.09
C VAL A 210 -4.39 -4.77 8.95
N ILE A 211 -4.06 -5.82 8.18
CA ILE A 211 -2.65 -6.19 7.94
C ILE A 211 -1.92 -5.04 7.25
N PHE A 212 -2.53 -4.42 6.25
CA PHE A 212 -1.92 -3.29 5.56
C PHE A 212 -1.76 -2.05 6.44
N ILE A 213 -2.75 -1.72 7.30
CA ILE A 213 -2.63 -0.63 8.27
C ILE A 213 -1.49 -0.93 9.25
N LEU A 214 -1.40 -2.15 9.78
CA LEU A 214 -0.32 -2.57 10.67
C LEU A 214 1.05 -2.40 10.01
N VAL A 215 1.20 -2.84 8.75
CA VAL A 215 2.44 -2.66 7.98
C VAL A 215 2.76 -1.18 7.82
N ALA A 216 1.82 -0.37 7.35
CA ALA A 216 2.01 1.07 7.14
C ALA A 216 2.42 1.78 8.44
N VAL A 217 1.67 1.56 9.53
CA VAL A 217 1.92 2.14 10.85
C VAL A 217 3.27 1.69 11.41
N SER A 218 3.66 0.43 11.23
CA SER A 218 4.95 -0.09 11.69
C SER A 218 6.11 0.52 10.93
N LEU A 219 6.01 0.60 9.60
CA LEU A 219 7.00 1.23 8.73
C LEU A 219 7.17 2.71 9.09
N TYR A 220 6.06 3.40 9.34
CA TYR A 220 6.08 4.79 9.81
C TYR A 220 6.72 4.94 11.18
N THR A 221 6.41 4.07 12.12
CA THR A 221 7.02 4.05 13.45
C THR A 221 8.54 3.89 13.34
N ILE A 222 9.01 2.92 12.56
CA ILE A 222 10.43 2.67 12.32
C ILE A 222 11.12 3.93 11.76
N ARG A 223 10.48 4.59 10.80
CA ARG A 223 10.99 5.82 10.18
C ARG A 223 10.97 7.01 11.15
N LEU A 224 9.86 7.22 11.85
CA LEU A 224 9.66 8.33 12.78
C LEU A 224 10.65 8.28 13.95
N PHE A 225 10.92 7.08 14.46
CA PHE A 225 11.84 6.88 15.58
C PHE A 225 13.29 6.61 15.16
N ASN A 226 13.58 6.54 13.85
CA ASN A 226 14.90 6.22 13.31
C ASN A 226 15.55 5.01 14.01
N PHE A 227 14.85 3.88 14.02
CA PHE A 227 15.40 2.65 14.59
C PHE A 227 16.70 2.26 13.88
N SER A 228 17.66 1.74 14.65
CA SER A 228 18.88 1.16 14.07
C SER A 228 18.53 -0.10 13.29
N PHE A 229 19.36 -0.45 12.31
CA PHE A 229 19.17 -1.65 11.49
C PHE A 229 18.96 -2.91 12.35
N SER A 230 19.77 -3.12 13.40
CA SER A 230 19.61 -4.25 14.31
C SER A 230 18.25 -4.29 15.00
N ARG A 231 17.71 -3.13 15.41
CA ARG A 231 16.38 -3.04 16.02
C ARG A 231 15.27 -3.29 15.00
N MET A 232 15.48 -2.88 13.76
CA MET A 232 14.55 -3.16 12.66
C MET A 232 14.49 -4.65 12.38
N VAL A 233 15.63 -5.32 12.23
CA VAL A 233 15.71 -6.77 12.04
C VAL A 233 15.03 -7.50 13.21
N LEU A 234 15.33 -7.11 14.46
CA LEU A 234 14.69 -7.71 15.63
C LEU A 234 13.17 -7.50 15.62
N ALA A 235 12.70 -6.28 15.31
CA ALA A 235 11.27 -5.99 15.23
C ALA A 235 10.58 -6.81 14.12
N SER A 236 11.22 -6.95 12.96
CA SER A 236 10.72 -7.78 11.85
C SER A 236 10.66 -9.25 12.22
N LEU A 237 11.68 -9.79 12.90
CA LEU A 237 11.70 -11.17 13.39
C LEU A 237 10.60 -11.42 14.42
N VAL A 238 10.44 -10.52 15.39
CA VAL A 238 9.36 -10.62 16.39
C VAL A 238 8.00 -10.54 15.71
N ALA A 239 7.79 -9.61 14.78
CA ALA A 239 6.55 -9.48 14.03
C ALA A 239 6.25 -10.74 13.20
N LEU A 240 7.26 -11.34 12.57
CA LEU A 240 7.13 -12.58 11.83
C LEU A 240 6.73 -13.75 12.75
N LEU A 241 7.38 -13.89 13.91
CA LEU A 241 7.03 -14.93 14.89
C LEU A 241 5.61 -14.78 15.42
N VAL A 242 5.20 -13.55 15.75
CA VAL A 242 3.83 -13.25 16.20
C VAL A 242 2.81 -13.52 15.08
N PHE A 243 3.13 -13.12 13.85
CA PHE A 243 2.27 -13.40 12.69
C PHE A 243 2.11 -14.90 12.47
N MET A 244 3.20 -15.66 12.50
CA MET A 244 3.17 -17.12 12.37
C MET A 244 2.35 -17.76 13.49
N ALA A 245 2.55 -17.34 14.74
CA ALA A 245 1.76 -17.82 15.87
C ALA A 245 0.27 -17.51 15.68
N PHE A 246 -0.08 -16.29 15.28
CA PHE A 246 -1.46 -15.88 15.02
C PHE A 246 -2.12 -16.67 13.88
N VAL A 247 -1.41 -16.88 12.76
CA VAL A 247 -1.88 -17.69 11.64
C VAL A 247 -2.16 -19.13 12.10
N LEU A 248 -1.26 -19.72 12.89
CA LEU A 248 -1.44 -21.05 13.46
C LEU A 248 -2.67 -21.11 14.38
N THR A 249 -2.85 -20.12 15.26
CA THR A 249 -4.00 -20.04 16.18
C THR A 249 -5.33 -19.84 15.43
N ILE A 250 -5.39 -18.92 14.46
CA ILE A 250 -6.60 -18.69 13.65
C ILE A 250 -6.97 -19.94 12.86
N GLN A 251 -5.98 -20.63 12.28
CA GLN A 251 -6.27 -21.86 11.57
C GLN A 251 -6.80 -22.91 12.54
N GLN A 252 -6.12 -23.19 13.65
CA GLN A 252 -6.62 -24.15 14.64
C GLN A 252 -8.05 -23.85 15.09
N THR A 253 -8.37 -22.59 15.39
CA THR A 253 -9.70 -22.15 15.83
C THR A 253 -10.77 -22.21 14.75
N ARG A 254 -10.47 -21.81 13.50
CA ARG A 254 -11.42 -21.93 12.38
C ARG A 254 -11.71 -23.39 12.03
N TRP A 255 -10.73 -24.28 12.17
CA TRP A 255 -10.89 -25.70 11.82
C TRP A 255 -11.51 -26.53 12.94
N LEU A 256 -11.35 -26.15 14.21
CA LEU A 256 -12.14 -26.70 15.33
C LEU A 256 -13.66 -26.47 15.16
N VAL A 257 -14.04 -25.46 14.38
CA VAL A 257 -15.44 -25.10 14.09
C VAL A 257 -15.94 -25.72 12.78
N SER A 258 -15.05 -26.12 11.85
CA SER A 258 -15.44 -26.77 10.59
C SER A 258 -15.34 -28.29 10.70
N VAL A 259 -16.48 -28.97 10.57
CA VAL A 259 -16.58 -30.44 10.55
C VAL A 259 -15.88 -30.99 9.30
N GLY A 260 -14.60 -31.35 9.42
CA GLY A 260 -13.80 -31.90 8.32
C GLY A 260 -12.59 -32.69 8.83
N PRO A 261 -11.96 -33.53 7.99
CA PRO A 261 -10.84 -34.38 8.40
C PRO A 261 -9.66 -33.53 8.90
N ASN A 262 -8.96 -34.03 9.93
CA ASN A 262 -7.79 -33.38 10.51
C ASN A 262 -6.74 -33.09 9.42
N PRO A 263 -6.41 -31.81 9.15
CA PRO A 263 -5.47 -31.48 8.08
C PRO A 263 -4.03 -31.89 8.46
N THR A 264 -3.31 -32.48 7.51
CA THR A 264 -1.88 -32.80 7.62
C THR A 264 -1.02 -31.53 7.51
N SER A 265 0.23 -31.58 7.99
CA SER A 265 1.23 -30.51 7.85
C SER A 265 1.38 -30.00 6.41
N GLU A 266 1.18 -30.88 5.42
CA GLU A 266 1.20 -30.56 3.99
C GLU A 266 0.05 -29.64 3.53
N MET A 267 -1.12 -29.72 4.17
CA MET A 267 -2.25 -28.83 3.84
C MET A 267 -1.96 -27.38 4.24
N TYR A 268 -1.20 -27.18 5.32
CA TYR A 268 -0.80 -25.86 5.82
C TYR A 268 0.19 -25.17 4.88
N SER A 269 1.27 -25.86 4.51
CA SER A 269 2.28 -25.34 3.59
C SER A 269 1.66 -25.03 2.22
N ARG A 270 0.76 -25.88 1.74
CA ARG A 270 0.02 -25.68 0.50
C ARG A 270 -0.89 -24.45 0.54
N ASN A 271 -1.62 -24.22 1.63
CA ASN A 271 -2.47 -23.04 1.78
C ASN A 271 -1.65 -21.74 1.82
N LEU A 272 -0.49 -21.76 2.49
CA LEU A 272 0.40 -20.61 2.55
C LEU A 272 1.02 -20.33 1.17
N MET A 273 1.50 -21.37 0.47
CA MET A 273 1.99 -21.25 -0.91
C MET A 273 0.92 -20.75 -1.89
N SER A 274 -0.33 -21.22 -1.72
CA SER A 274 -1.47 -20.76 -2.50
C SER A 274 -1.70 -19.25 -2.36
N LYS A 275 -1.60 -18.72 -1.15
CA LYS A 275 -1.81 -17.29 -0.88
C LYS A 275 -0.61 -16.42 -1.24
N ALA A 276 0.61 -16.88 -0.97
CA ALA A 276 1.83 -16.09 -1.13
C ALA A 276 2.41 -16.15 -2.55
N VAL A 277 2.35 -17.32 -3.20
CA VAL A 277 2.97 -17.55 -4.51
C VAL A 277 1.90 -17.65 -5.59
N TRP A 278 1.02 -18.65 -5.52
CA TRP A 278 0.10 -18.98 -6.62
C TRP A 278 -0.88 -17.87 -6.96
N ARG A 279 -1.34 -17.09 -5.97
CA ARG A 279 -2.21 -15.93 -6.22
C ARG A 279 -1.54 -14.87 -7.09
N GLN A 280 -0.26 -14.60 -6.86
CA GLN A 280 0.47 -13.60 -7.65
C GLN A 280 0.82 -14.16 -9.03
N THR A 281 1.11 -15.47 -9.12
CA THR A 281 1.26 -16.17 -10.40
C THR A 281 -0.02 -16.11 -11.23
N GLU A 282 -1.18 -16.37 -10.62
CA GLU A 282 -2.50 -16.27 -11.27
C GLU A 282 -2.73 -14.86 -11.81
N THR A 283 -2.54 -13.85 -10.98
CA THR A 283 -2.73 -12.45 -11.37
C THR A 283 -1.82 -12.04 -12.52
N GLY A 284 -0.54 -12.45 -12.47
CA GLY A 284 0.42 -12.24 -13.55
C GLY A 284 0.04 -12.98 -14.85
N TYR A 285 -0.44 -14.22 -14.73
CA TYR A 285 -0.98 -14.99 -15.85
C TYR A 285 -2.16 -14.27 -16.52
N CYS A 286 -3.11 -13.77 -15.72
CA CYS A 286 -4.26 -13.03 -16.23
C CYS A 286 -3.82 -11.76 -16.97
N LEU A 287 -2.85 -11.01 -16.42
CA LEU A 287 -2.26 -9.86 -17.11
C LEU A 287 -1.61 -10.28 -18.44
N GLY A 288 -0.97 -11.44 -18.51
CA GLY A 288 -0.45 -12.01 -19.75
C GLY A 288 -1.52 -12.24 -20.81
N ASN A 289 -2.69 -12.71 -20.43
CA ASN A 289 -3.81 -12.87 -21.36
C ASN A 289 -4.42 -11.52 -21.76
N VAL A 290 -4.50 -10.54 -20.85
CA VAL A 290 -4.86 -9.15 -21.20
C VAL A 290 -3.92 -8.59 -22.27
N LEU A 291 -2.61 -8.80 -22.13
CA LEU A 291 -1.62 -8.35 -23.10
C LEU A 291 -1.79 -9.03 -24.46
N LYS A 292 -2.04 -10.34 -24.49
CA LYS A 292 -2.27 -11.06 -25.75
C LYS A 292 -3.51 -10.55 -26.49
N THR A 293 -4.57 -10.20 -25.75
CA THR A 293 -5.85 -9.80 -26.34
C THR A 293 -5.90 -8.31 -26.68
N HIS A 294 -5.31 -7.45 -25.85
CA HIS A 294 -5.55 -6.01 -25.89
C HIS A 294 -4.31 -5.14 -26.12
N ALA A 295 -3.09 -5.70 -26.22
CA ALA A 295 -1.88 -4.87 -26.36
C ALA A 295 -1.90 -3.94 -27.58
N ASP A 296 -2.52 -4.39 -28.67
CA ASP A 296 -2.60 -3.68 -29.95
C ASP A 296 -3.90 -2.87 -30.10
N GLU A 297 -4.70 -2.73 -29.04
CA GLU A 297 -5.88 -1.88 -29.09
C GLU A 297 -5.51 -0.41 -29.36
N PRO A 298 -6.27 0.29 -30.23
CA PRO A 298 -6.00 1.69 -30.52
C PRO A 298 -6.29 2.55 -29.29
N PHE A 299 -5.41 3.53 -29.06
CA PHE A 299 -5.61 4.52 -28.02
C PHE A 299 -6.73 5.49 -28.41
N LEU A 300 -7.84 5.42 -27.69
CA LEU A 300 -9.00 6.29 -27.87
C LEU A 300 -9.17 7.21 -26.66
N ALA A 301 -8.96 8.52 -26.84
CA ALA A 301 -8.88 9.50 -25.75
C ALA A 301 -10.17 9.55 -24.89
N ASP A 302 -11.33 9.39 -25.52
CA ASP A 302 -12.66 9.37 -24.89
C ASP A 302 -12.85 8.18 -23.94
N LYS A 303 -12.12 7.07 -24.15
CA LYS A 303 -12.20 5.87 -23.30
C LYS A 303 -11.24 5.90 -22.11
N GLN A 304 -10.34 6.89 -22.03
CA GLN A 304 -9.27 6.90 -21.01
C GLN A 304 -9.75 7.33 -19.61
N LEU A 305 -10.93 7.92 -19.49
CA LEU A 305 -11.49 8.34 -18.20
C LEU A 305 -12.35 7.24 -17.55
N PHE A 306 -12.13 5.97 -17.88
CA PHE A 306 -12.89 4.83 -17.38
C PHE A 306 -12.96 4.76 -15.84
N TRP A 307 -11.88 5.19 -15.16
CA TRP A 307 -11.77 5.19 -13.70
C TRP A 307 -12.49 6.34 -13.01
N VAL A 308 -12.89 7.40 -13.72
CA VAL A 308 -13.60 8.56 -13.14
C VAL A 308 -14.95 8.15 -12.55
N LYS A 309 -15.62 7.16 -13.17
CA LYS A 309 -16.85 6.55 -12.62
C LYS A 309 -16.62 6.05 -11.20
N GLY A 310 -15.40 5.62 -10.86
CA GLY A 310 -14.95 5.17 -9.54
C GLY A 310 -15.05 6.22 -8.44
N LEU A 311 -14.85 7.48 -8.79
CA LEU A 311 -14.82 8.61 -7.86
C LEU A 311 -16.21 8.98 -7.34
N VAL A 312 -17.25 8.83 -8.16
CA VAL A 312 -18.62 9.19 -7.78
C VAL A 312 -19.17 8.19 -6.76
N PRO A 313 -19.58 8.61 -5.54
CA PRO A 313 -20.21 7.74 -4.57
C PRO A 313 -21.55 7.21 -5.08
N ARG A 314 -21.91 5.96 -4.74
CA ARG A 314 -23.24 5.38 -5.10
C ARG A 314 -24.42 6.17 -4.53
N VAL A 315 -24.21 6.97 -3.48
CA VAL A 315 -25.24 7.88 -2.95
C VAL A 315 -25.62 8.95 -3.96
N LEU A 316 -24.64 9.49 -4.70
CA LEU A 316 -24.87 10.48 -5.75
C LEU A 316 -25.22 9.83 -7.09
N TRP A 317 -24.84 8.57 -7.31
CA TRP A 317 -25.19 7.79 -8.50
C TRP A 317 -25.62 6.35 -8.13
N PRO A 318 -26.89 6.13 -7.78
CA PRO A 318 -27.38 4.81 -7.33
C PRO A 318 -27.19 3.71 -8.37
N GLY A 319 -27.47 4.01 -9.65
CA GLY A 319 -27.29 3.12 -10.80
C GLY A 319 -25.85 2.97 -11.28
N LYS A 320 -24.85 3.35 -10.48
CA LYS A 320 -23.45 3.27 -10.87
C LYS A 320 -23.05 1.82 -11.21
N PRO A 321 -22.37 1.60 -12.36
CA PRO A 321 -21.89 0.28 -12.76
C PRO A 321 -20.89 -0.27 -11.72
N ASN A 322 -20.87 -1.59 -11.59
CA ASN A 322 -19.85 -2.24 -10.77
C ASN A 322 -18.47 -2.06 -11.43
N LEU A 323 -17.48 -1.63 -10.63
CA LEU A 323 -16.11 -1.43 -11.08
C LEU A 323 -15.15 -2.49 -10.52
N SER A 324 -15.65 -3.34 -9.62
CA SER A 324 -14.96 -4.55 -9.18
C SER A 324 -15.30 -5.64 -10.18
N LEU A 325 -14.48 -5.76 -11.22
CA LEU A 325 -14.68 -6.66 -12.36
C LEU A 325 -13.92 -7.99 -12.18
N GLY A 326 -13.50 -8.30 -10.96
CA GLY A 326 -12.66 -9.47 -10.70
C GLY A 326 -13.34 -10.82 -11.00
N LYS A 327 -14.68 -10.86 -11.08
CA LYS A 327 -15.41 -12.06 -11.49
C LYS A 327 -15.37 -12.24 -13.00
N GLU A 328 -15.51 -11.15 -13.73
CA GLU A 328 -15.43 -11.06 -15.18
C GLU A 328 -14.00 -11.42 -15.62
N TYR A 329 -12.98 -10.81 -15.01
CA TYR A 329 -11.58 -11.13 -15.31
C TYR A 329 -11.20 -12.58 -15.04
N ALA A 330 -11.79 -13.19 -14.00
CA ALA A 330 -11.54 -14.60 -13.70
C ALA A 330 -11.91 -15.50 -14.90
N VAL A 331 -12.98 -15.16 -15.62
CA VAL A 331 -13.43 -15.89 -16.81
C VAL A 331 -12.66 -15.45 -18.04
N ASP A 332 -12.60 -14.13 -18.27
CA ASP A 332 -12.12 -13.55 -19.53
C ASP A 332 -10.60 -13.70 -19.70
N TYR A 333 -9.85 -13.65 -18.58
CA TYR A 333 -8.39 -13.59 -18.63
C TYR A 333 -7.69 -14.64 -17.75
N CYS A 334 -8.34 -15.18 -16.72
CA CYS A 334 -7.71 -16.11 -15.78
C CYS A 334 -8.07 -17.59 -16.01
N SER A 335 -8.67 -17.90 -17.15
CA SER A 335 -9.01 -19.28 -17.59
C SER A 335 -9.89 -20.05 -16.60
N LYS A 336 -10.67 -19.35 -15.75
CA LYS A 336 -11.65 -20.01 -14.88
C LYS A 336 -12.92 -20.31 -15.68
N LYS A 337 -13.46 -21.51 -15.52
CA LYS A 337 -14.71 -21.91 -16.19
C LYS A 337 -15.87 -21.00 -15.74
N PRO A 338 -16.80 -20.62 -16.63
CA PRO A 338 -17.94 -19.74 -16.32
C PRO A 338 -18.81 -20.20 -15.14
N ARG A 339 -18.84 -21.51 -14.86
CA ARG A 339 -19.51 -22.08 -13.68
C ARG A 339 -18.96 -21.61 -12.33
N HIS A 340 -17.80 -20.95 -12.29
CA HIS A 340 -17.20 -20.36 -11.08
C HIS A 340 -17.47 -18.86 -10.96
N VAL A 341 -18.23 -18.24 -11.88
CA VAL A 341 -18.69 -16.85 -11.77
C VAL A 341 -19.50 -16.73 -10.48
N GLY A 342 -19.01 -15.89 -9.56
CA GLY A 342 -19.62 -15.70 -8.24
C GLY A 342 -18.86 -16.32 -7.07
N TYR A 343 -17.99 -17.30 -7.31
CA TYR A 343 -17.25 -18.03 -6.26
C TYR A 343 -15.75 -17.67 -6.20
N HIS A 344 -15.19 -17.13 -7.28
CA HIS A 344 -13.79 -16.73 -7.36
C HIS A 344 -13.68 -15.32 -7.97
N SER A 345 -12.79 -14.51 -7.41
CA SER A 345 -12.46 -13.18 -7.92
C SER A 345 -10.96 -13.15 -8.17
N SER A 346 -10.58 -12.84 -9.41
CA SER A 346 -9.20 -12.71 -9.83
C SER A 346 -8.87 -11.25 -10.13
N SER A 347 -7.59 -10.94 -10.21
CA SER A 347 -7.09 -9.61 -10.54
C SER A 347 -6.25 -9.67 -11.80
N ILE A 348 -6.14 -8.54 -12.48
CA ILE A 348 -5.24 -8.32 -13.61
C ILE A 348 -4.18 -7.26 -13.28
N THR A 349 -3.91 -7.05 -11.99
CA THR A 349 -3.07 -5.96 -11.42
C THR A 349 -3.60 -4.56 -11.72
N LEU A 350 -2.95 -3.54 -11.16
CA LEU A 350 -3.20 -2.15 -11.51
C LEU A 350 -2.81 -1.81 -12.96
N LEU A 351 -2.12 -2.70 -13.68
CA LEU A 351 -1.65 -2.46 -15.05
C LEU A 351 -2.65 -2.95 -16.12
N GLY A 352 -3.54 -3.88 -15.79
CA GLY A 352 -4.40 -4.55 -16.78
C GLY A 352 -5.46 -3.64 -17.42
N GLN A 353 -6.24 -2.91 -16.61
CA GLN A 353 -7.31 -2.03 -17.13
C GLN A 353 -6.82 -0.94 -18.10
N PRO A 354 -5.68 -0.25 -17.85
CA PRO A 354 -5.07 0.64 -18.83
C PRO A 354 -4.82 0.00 -20.20
N ILE A 355 -4.44 -1.29 -20.23
CA ILE A 355 -4.22 -2.04 -21.49
C ILE A 355 -5.57 -2.34 -22.15
N ILE A 356 -6.56 -2.80 -21.38
CA ILE A 356 -7.92 -3.10 -21.90
C ILE A 356 -8.59 -1.88 -22.56
N HIS A 357 -8.27 -0.66 -22.12
CA HIS A 357 -8.95 0.55 -22.60
C HIS A 357 -8.16 1.36 -23.64
N GLY A 358 -6.90 1.01 -23.95
CA GLY A 358 -6.09 1.78 -24.88
C GLY A 358 -4.77 1.14 -25.29
N GLY A 359 -4.66 -0.19 -25.15
CA GLY A 359 -3.47 -0.95 -25.46
C GLY A 359 -2.23 -0.52 -24.68
N MET A 360 -1.05 -0.78 -25.25
CA MET A 360 0.22 -0.40 -24.63
C MET A 360 0.38 1.11 -24.42
N ILE A 361 -0.23 1.93 -25.28
CA ILE A 361 -0.21 3.40 -25.12
C ILE A 361 -1.06 3.80 -23.91
N GLY A 362 -2.23 3.18 -23.72
CA GLY A 362 -3.08 3.36 -22.54
C GLY A 362 -2.34 3.02 -21.26
N LEU A 363 -1.58 1.91 -21.25
CA LEU A 363 -0.70 1.56 -20.14
C LEU A 363 0.31 2.66 -19.82
N VAL A 364 1.09 3.13 -20.81
CA VAL A 364 2.10 4.16 -20.59
C VAL A 364 1.47 5.46 -20.07
N PHE A 365 0.33 5.86 -20.62
CA PHE A 365 -0.40 7.06 -20.20
C PHE A 365 -0.85 6.98 -18.74
N HIS A 366 -1.57 5.91 -18.35
CA HIS A 366 -2.11 5.77 -16.99
C HIS A 366 -1.04 5.41 -15.96
N ALA A 367 -0.04 4.61 -16.32
CA ALA A 367 1.11 4.37 -15.47
C ALA A 367 1.89 5.66 -15.23
N GLY A 368 2.14 6.46 -16.28
CA GLY A 368 2.77 7.77 -16.15
C GLY A 368 1.99 8.72 -15.25
N PHE A 369 0.67 8.80 -15.44
CA PHE A 369 -0.21 9.58 -14.56
C PHE A 369 -0.12 9.14 -13.09
N LEU A 370 -0.19 7.83 -12.84
CA LEU A 370 -0.07 7.27 -11.50
C LEU A 370 1.30 7.59 -10.88
N LEU A 371 2.39 7.37 -11.62
CA LEU A 371 3.76 7.63 -11.16
C LEU A 371 3.98 9.10 -10.80
N LEU A 372 3.46 10.03 -11.62
CA LEU A 372 3.50 11.46 -11.33
C LEU A 372 2.70 11.81 -10.07
N GLY A 373 1.50 11.25 -9.91
CA GLY A 373 0.70 11.42 -8.70
C GLY A 373 1.40 10.90 -7.45
N LEU A 374 1.96 9.70 -7.50
CA LEU A 374 2.71 9.10 -6.40
C LEU A 374 4.01 9.88 -6.10
N ALA A 375 4.69 10.43 -7.10
CA ALA A 375 5.86 11.28 -6.91
C ALA A 375 5.50 12.63 -6.26
N ALA A 376 4.35 13.21 -6.60
CA ALA A 376 3.82 14.39 -5.91
C ALA A 376 3.51 14.06 -4.44
N ILE A 377 2.88 12.91 -4.17
CA ILE A 377 2.63 12.41 -2.82
C ILE A 377 3.94 12.20 -2.06
N GLU A 378 4.96 11.59 -2.68
CA GLU A 378 6.27 11.34 -2.07
C GLU A 378 6.91 12.63 -1.52
N ARG A 379 6.76 13.76 -2.22
CA ARG A 379 7.27 15.05 -1.74
C ARG A 379 6.59 15.51 -0.45
N PHE A 380 5.32 15.20 -0.24
CA PHE A 380 4.67 15.47 1.04
C PHE A 380 5.16 14.54 2.16
N ASN A 381 5.78 13.42 1.81
CA ASN A 381 6.26 12.41 2.76
C ASN A 381 7.67 12.71 3.30
N ALA A 382 8.36 13.73 2.81
CA ALA A 382 9.79 13.96 3.08
C ALA A 382 10.21 13.94 4.54
N ASN A 383 9.35 14.53 5.37
CA ASN A 383 9.59 14.76 6.76
C ASN A 383 8.69 13.83 7.58
N PRO A 384 9.25 12.78 8.22
CA PRO A 384 8.44 11.81 8.94
C PRO A 384 7.72 12.39 10.15
N ALA A 385 8.20 13.50 10.72
CA ALA A 385 7.56 14.17 11.84
C ALA A 385 6.43 15.13 11.42
N ALA A 386 6.27 15.38 10.13
CA ALA A 386 5.23 16.28 9.63
C ALA A 386 3.89 15.55 9.50
N LEU A 387 2.80 16.26 9.78
CA LEU A 387 1.44 15.74 9.64
C LEU A 387 1.14 15.15 8.25
N PRO A 388 1.61 15.72 7.12
CA PRO A 388 1.42 15.11 5.80
C PRO A 388 2.03 13.71 5.68
N ALA A 389 3.16 13.42 6.35
CA ALA A 389 3.74 12.08 6.32
C ALA A 389 2.83 11.05 7.02
N ALA A 390 2.21 11.41 8.15
CA ALA A 390 1.20 10.57 8.79
C ALA A 390 0.00 10.32 7.86
N MET A 391 -0.43 11.31 7.08
CA MET A 391 -1.50 11.15 6.11
C MET A 391 -1.13 10.19 4.97
N ILE A 392 0.09 10.31 4.43
CA ILE A 392 0.55 9.45 3.34
C ILE A 392 0.68 8.02 3.81
N VAL A 393 1.24 7.82 5.00
CA VAL A 393 1.30 6.52 5.64
C VAL A 393 -0.09 5.93 5.81
N ALA A 394 -1.06 6.74 6.24
CA ALA A 394 -2.42 6.27 6.41
C ALA A 394 -3.08 5.85 5.08
N LEU A 395 -2.60 6.36 3.93
CA LEU A 395 -3.00 5.98 2.58
C LEU A 395 -2.22 4.77 2.01
N LEU A 396 -1.04 4.44 2.57
CA LEU A 396 -0.20 3.34 2.08
C LEU A 396 -0.93 2.00 1.89
N PRO A 397 -1.88 1.58 2.74
CA PRO A 397 -2.64 0.35 2.52
C PRO A 397 -3.22 0.21 1.11
N TRP A 398 -3.59 1.33 0.50
CA TRP A 398 -4.13 1.38 -0.85
C TRP A 398 -3.05 1.71 -1.88
N LEU A 399 -2.09 2.58 -1.53
CA LEU A 399 -1.02 2.98 -2.45
C LEU A 399 0.00 1.87 -2.74
N MET A 400 -0.06 0.74 -2.04
CA MET A 400 0.85 -0.39 -2.23
C MET A 400 0.15 -1.68 -2.66
N ASP A 401 -1.18 -1.66 -2.88
CA ASP A 401 -1.96 -2.84 -3.28
C ASP A 401 -1.83 -3.08 -4.80
N PHE A 402 -0.71 -3.69 -5.21
CA PHE A 402 -0.42 -3.96 -6.63
C PHE A 402 -1.43 -4.92 -7.29
N ASP A 403 -2.04 -5.79 -6.48
CA ASP A 403 -3.05 -6.78 -6.87
C ASP A 403 -4.44 -6.15 -7.09
N GLN A 404 -4.59 -4.82 -7.02
CA GLN A 404 -5.86 -4.13 -7.18
C GLN A 404 -6.04 -3.58 -8.61
N ASP A 405 -7.27 -3.65 -9.15
CA ASP A 405 -7.62 -3.03 -10.44
C ASP A 405 -7.38 -1.52 -10.44
N PHE A 406 -6.87 -0.96 -11.55
CA PHE A 406 -6.50 0.46 -11.65
C PHE A 406 -7.62 1.43 -11.22
N ALA A 407 -8.85 1.25 -11.72
CA ALA A 407 -9.97 2.11 -11.42
C ALA A 407 -10.34 2.07 -9.94
N MET A 408 -10.26 0.89 -9.32
CA MET A 408 -10.52 0.71 -7.90
C MET A 408 -9.36 1.27 -7.06
N TYR A 409 -8.11 1.11 -7.51
CA TYR A 409 -6.92 1.66 -6.89
C TYR A 409 -7.01 3.20 -6.81
N ILE A 410 -7.28 3.87 -7.94
CA ILE A 410 -7.45 5.34 -7.98
C ILE A 410 -8.67 5.76 -7.16
N ALA A 411 -9.79 5.07 -7.30
CA ALA A 411 -11.01 5.41 -6.55
C ALA A 411 -10.82 5.29 -5.03
N ASN A 412 -10.13 4.26 -4.56
CA ASN A 412 -9.84 4.10 -3.14
C ASN A 412 -8.83 5.17 -2.70
N ALA A 413 -7.72 5.37 -3.41
CA ALA A 413 -6.76 6.42 -3.06
C ALA A 413 -7.42 7.80 -2.89
N VAL A 414 -8.31 8.20 -3.82
CA VAL A 414 -9.01 9.49 -3.75
C VAL A 414 -10.06 9.52 -2.63
N LYS A 415 -10.93 8.51 -2.52
CA LYS A 415 -11.96 8.47 -1.47
C LYS A 415 -11.35 8.52 -0.09
N PHE A 416 -10.31 7.74 0.13
CA PHE A 416 -9.61 7.71 1.39
C PHE A 416 -8.92 9.06 1.64
N ALA A 417 -8.25 9.66 0.64
CA ALA A 417 -7.67 10.99 0.80
C ALA A 417 -8.72 12.06 1.19
N LEU A 418 -9.92 12.01 0.61
CA LEU A 418 -11.03 12.90 0.97
C LEU A 418 -11.53 12.66 2.41
N VAL A 419 -11.68 11.39 2.81
CA VAL A 419 -12.03 11.05 4.20
C VAL A 419 -10.96 11.52 5.18
N MET A 420 -9.68 11.29 4.86
CA MET A 420 -8.56 11.75 5.68
C MET A 420 -8.53 13.27 5.80
N ALA A 421 -8.90 14.00 4.75
CA ALA A 421 -8.92 15.47 4.76
C ALA A 421 -9.84 16.03 5.86
N LEU A 422 -10.95 15.34 6.18
CA LEU A 422 -11.87 15.75 7.25
C LEU A 422 -11.23 15.76 8.64
N VAL A 423 -10.26 14.88 8.89
CA VAL A 423 -9.49 14.85 10.15
C VAL A 423 -8.24 15.71 10.04
N PHE A 424 -7.58 15.65 8.90
CA PHE A 424 -6.31 16.34 8.66
C PHE A 424 -6.44 17.86 8.71
N ILE A 425 -7.45 18.45 8.06
CA ILE A 425 -7.62 19.90 7.99
C ILE A 425 -7.79 20.50 9.40
N PRO A 426 -8.70 20.01 10.26
CA PRO A 426 -8.80 20.49 11.64
C PRO A 426 -7.49 20.36 12.43
N VAL A 427 -6.82 19.20 12.34
CA VAL A 427 -5.56 18.95 13.06
C VAL A 427 -4.45 19.91 12.59
N ALA A 428 -4.32 20.13 11.28
CA ALA A 428 -3.34 21.05 10.70
C ALA A 428 -3.62 22.51 11.09
N VAL A 429 -4.89 22.92 11.13
CA VAL A 429 -5.29 24.27 11.55
C VAL A 429 -4.97 24.49 13.03
N ILE A 430 -5.25 23.51 13.88
CA ILE A 430 -4.92 23.57 15.30
C ILE A 430 -3.41 23.68 15.50
N GLU A 431 -2.63 22.83 14.84
CA GLU A 431 -1.16 22.84 14.89
C GLU A 431 -0.57 24.21 14.51
N ARG A 432 -1.06 24.81 13.41
CA ARG A 432 -0.62 26.15 12.99
C ARG A 432 -0.95 27.21 14.03
N ARG A 433 -2.14 27.15 14.64
CA ARG A 433 -2.56 28.12 15.67
C ARG A 433 -1.71 28.01 16.94
N THR A 434 -1.44 26.79 17.42
CA THR A 434 -0.57 26.59 18.58
C THR A 434 0.85 27.06 18.30
N LEU A 435 1.43 26.77 17.13
CA LEU A 435 2.76 27.23 16.76
C LEU A 435 2.86 28.75 16.67
N THR A 436 1.86 29.42 16.09
CA THR A 436 1.84 30.89 16.03
C THR A 436 1.72 31.52 17.41
N ALA A 437 0.86 31.00 18.28
CA ALA A 437 0.72 31.48 19.65
C ALA A 437 2.01 31.30 20.47
N LEU A 438 2.71 30.19 20.28
CA LEU A 438 3.98 29.89 20.96
C LEU A 438 5.12 30.80 20.48
N ARG A 439 5.14 31.14 19.18
CA ARG A 439 6.10 32.11 18.64
C ARG A 439 5.84 33.53 19.15
N ALA A 440 4.58 33.93 19.25
CA ALA A 440 4.20 35.24 19.79
C ALA A 440 4.62 35.40 21.26
N SER A 441 4.39 34.38 22.10
CA SER A 441 4.78 34.43 23.51
C SER A 441 6.30 34.41 23.73
N LEU A 442 7.05 33.69 22.88
CA LEU A 442 8.52 33.70 22.90
C LEU A 442 9.11 35.04 22.43
N ALA A 443 8.47 35.71 21.45
CA ALA A 443 8.88 37.04 21.02
C ALA A 443 8.67 38.07 22.14
N GLN A 444 7.52 38.01 22.83
CA GLN A 444 7.20 38.91 23.94
C GLN A 444 8.15 38.75 25.13
N ARG A 445 8.64 37.53 25.40
CA ARG A 445 9.69 37.26 26.42
C ARG A 445 11.09 37.72 26.05
N LYS A 446 11.39 37.94 24.76
CA LYS A 446 12.70 38.47 24.33
C LYS A 446 12.73 39.99 24.31
N SER A 447 11.56 40.64 24.28
CA SER A 447 11.42 42.10 24.34
C SER A 447 11.28 42.67 25.75
N SER A 448 11.13 41.79 26.76
CA SER A 448 11.17 42.10 28.20
C SER A 448 12.51 41.68 28.77
#